data_AF-A0A4Q9KWW5-F1
#
_entry.id   AF-A0A4Q9KWW5-F1
#
_cell.length_a   1.000
_cell.length_b   1.000
_cell.length_c   1.000
_cell.angle_alpha   90.00
_cell.angle_beta   90.00
_cell.angle_gamma   90.00
#
_symmetry.space_group_name_H-M   'P 1'
#
loop_
_entity.id
_entity.type
_entity.pdbx_description
1 polymer ?
#
loop_
_entity_poly.entity_id
_entity_poly.type
_entity_poly.pdbx_seq_one_letter_code
_entity_poly.pdbx_strand_id
1 'polypeptide(L)' 'MPLSIEMIIDANNLEELYTQCLNGSIKEVNTDKSTTIRYIRQFAPIKYEIVRDFLTDNEIISELKRFGRNSILKNICKK' A
#
# COMPACT_ATOMS: atom_id res chain seq x y z
N MET A 1 30.63 11.42 5.68
CA MET A 1 29.79 10.20 5.69
C MET A 1 28.37 10.64 5.34
N PRO A 2 27.72 10.15 4.28
CA PRO A 2 26.32 10.49 4.07
C PRO A 2 25.51 9.73 5.12
N LEU A 3 24.83 10.47 5.98
CA LEU A 3 23.81 9.93 6.86
C LEU A 3 22.68 9.41 5.96
N SER A 4 22.60 8.08 5.82
CA SER A 4 21.41 7.44 5.28
C SER A 4 20.27 7.78 6.23
N ILE A 5 19.43 8.75 5.85
CA ILE A 5 18.18 9.00 6.55
C ILE A 5 17.30 7.81 6.20
N GLU A 6 17.40 6.74 6.99
CA GLU A 6 16.31 5.80 7.13
C GLU A 6 15.18 6.63 7.72
N MET A 7 14.29 7.09 6.84
CA MET A 7 13.09 7.79 7.21
C MET A 7 12.22 6.74 7.90
N ILE A 8 12.42 6.61 9.22
CA ILE A 8 11.50 5.89 10.10
C ILE A 8 10.24 6.72 10.08
N ILE A 9 9.37 6.43 9.11
CA ILE A 9 8.08 7.08 9.03
C ILE A 9 7.29 6.52 10.21
N ASP A 10 7.21 7.32 11.27
CA ASP A 10 6.28 7.09 12.36
C ASP A 10 4.91 6.77 11.75
N ALA A 11 4.38 5.59 12.04
CA ALA A 11 3.11 5.07 11.53
C ALA A 11 1.87 5.91 11.94
N ASN A 12 2.10 7.10 12.51
CA ASN A 12 1.08 8.01 13.01
C ASN A 12 0.38 8.83 11.91
N ASN A 13 0.92 8.90 10.69
CA ASN A 13 0.25 9.63 9.61
C ASN A 13 0.10 8.81 8.32
N LEU A 14 -0.58 7.66 8.44
CA LEU A 14 -1.04 6.85 7.30
C LEU A 14 -1.68 7.69 6.19
N GLU A 15 -2.48 8.69 6.57
CA GLU A 15 -3.15 9.57 5.62
C GLU A 15 -2.14 10.43 4.83
N GLU A 16 -1.09 10.92 5.48
CA GLU A 16 -0.06 11.71 4.83
C GLU A 16 0.78 10.85 3.89
N LEU A 17 1.16 9.64 4.31
CA LEU A 17 1.85 8.67 3.46
C LEU A 17 1.02 8.30 2.24
N TYR A 18 -0.26 8.01 2.44
CA TYR A 18 -1.19 7.73 1.35
C TYR A 18 -1.33 8.92 0.41
N THR A 19 -1.42 10.14 0.94
CA THR A 19 -1.50 11.38 0.16
C THR A 19 -0.22 11.63 -0.64
N GLN A 20 0.95 11.41 -0.05
CA GLN A 20 2.24 11.53 -0.75
C GLN A 20 2.39 10.46 -1.84
N CYS A 21 1.89 9.25 -1.60
CA CYS A 21 1.85 8.18 -2.59
C CYS A 21 0.84 8.49 -3.72
N LEU A 22 -0.31 9.09 -3.39
CA LEU A 22 -1.29 9.59 -4.35
C LEU A 22 -0.70 10.67 -5.26
N ASN A 23 -0.01 11.64 -4.65
CA ASN A 23 0.63 12.76 -5.34
C ASN A 23 1.89 12.36 -6.12
N GLY A 24 2.37 11.12 -5.97
CA GLY A 24 3.57 10.63 -6.64
C GLY A 24 4.88 11.13 -6.03
N SER A 25 4.81 11.76 -4.85
CA SER A 25 5.97 12.19 -4.06
C SER A 25 6.76 10.99 -3.53
N ILE A 26 6.08 9.87 -3.27
CA ILE A 26 6.69 8.61 -2.88
C ILE A 26 6.38 7.56 -3.96
N LYS A 27 7.43 6.92 -4.50
CA LYS A 27 7.31 5.83 -5.48
C LYS A 27 7.20 4.45 -4.85
N GLU A 28 7.75 4.29 -3.64
CA GLU A 28 7.74 3.03 -2.89
C GLU A 28 7.42 3.35 -1.43
N VAL A 29 6.30 2.82 -0.94
CA VAL A 29 5.96 2.91 0.48
C VAL A 29 6.33 1.56 1.07
N ASN A 30 7.43 1.52 1.83
CA ASN A 30 7.81 0.30 2.53
C ASN A 30 6.90 0.17 3.75
N THR A 31 5.78 -0.54 3.58
CA THR A 31 4.74 -0.68 4.60
C THR A 31 4.61 -2.12 5.02
N ASP A 32 4.49 -2.37 6.32
CA ASP A 32 4.20 -3.71 6.82
C ASP A 32 2.81 -4.20 6.37
N LYS A 33 2.64 -5.52 6.36
CA LYS A 33 1.36 -6.18 6.05
C LYS A 33 0.16 -5.58 6.80
N SER A 34 0.32 -5.30 8.10
CA SER A 34 -0.74 -4.71 8.94
C SER A 34 -1.17 -3.32 8.44
N THR A 35 -0.19 -2.51 8.06
CA THR A 35 -0.37 -1.17 7.49
C THR A 35 -1.07 -1.25 6.14
N THR A 36 -0.68 -2.19 5.28
CA THR A 36 -1.33 -2.47 4.00
C THR A 36 -2.79 -2.88 4.17
N ILE A 37 -3.10 -3.75 5.14
CA ILE A 37 -4.48 -4.12 5.47
C ILE A 37 -5.28 -2.89 5.91
N ARG A 38 -4.72 -2.04 6.79
CA ARG A 38 -5.36 -0.79 7.21
C ARG A 38 -5.65 0.10 6.02
N TYR A 39 -4.72 0.23 5.07
CA TYR A 39 -4.95 1.00 3.86
C TYR A 39 -6.12 0.48 3.03
N ILE A 40 -6.20 -0.84 2.81
CA ILE A 40 -7.27 -1.46 2.03
C ILE A 40 -8.65 -1.20 2.66
N ARG A 41 -8.71 -1.28 4.00
CA ARG A 41 -9.92 -1.08 4.80
C ARG A 41 -10.36 0.37 4.86
N GLN A 42 -9.43 1.31 5.00
CA GLN A 42 -9.72 2.72 5.28
C GLN A 42 -9.80 3.59 4.02
N PHE A 43 -9.02 3.30 2.97
CA PHE A 43 -8.87 4.20 1.83
C PHE A 43 -9.45 3.62 0.53
N ALA A 44 -10.34 4.37 -0.10
CA ALA A 44 -10.95 4.11 -1.41
C ALA A 44 -10.78 5.34 -2.32
N PRO A 45 -10.02 5.30 -3.43
CA PRO A 45 -9.39 4.14 -4.07
C PRO A 45 -7.94 3.87 -3.63
N ILE A 46 -7.57 2.61 -3.36
CA ILE A 46 -6.17 2.27 -3.08
C ILE A 46 -5.35 2.12 -4.38
N LYS A 47 -4.09 2.57 -4.35
CA LYS A 47 -3.14 2.44 -5.45
C LYS A 47 -2.50 1.04 -5.48
N TYR A 48 -2.17 0.57 -6.69
CA TYR A 48 -1.53 -0.74 -6.87
C TYR A 48 -0.14 -0.79 -6.24
N GLU A 49 0.60 0.32 -6.30
CA GLU A 49 1.97 0.44 -5.78
C GLU A 49 2.06 0.10 -4.29
N ILE A 50 1.02 0.43 -3.50
CA ILE A 50 0.97 0.17 -2.06
C ILE A 50 0.88 -1.32 -1.74
N VAL A 51 0.18 -2.07 -2.60
CA VAL A 51 -0.08 -3.50 -2.36
C VAL A 51 0.79 -4.41 -3.21
N ARG A 52 1.59 -3.88 -4.15
CA ARG A 52 2.28 -4.67 -5.19
C ARG A 52 3.13 -5.80 -4.60
N ASP A 53 3.82 -5.52 -3.50
CA ASP A 53 4.77 -6.44 -2.87
C ASP A 53 4.06 -7.52 -2.03
N PHE A 54 2.78 -7.29 -1.71
CA PHE A 54 1.94 -8.20 -0.95
C PHE A 54 0.88 -8.91 -1.81
N LEU A 55 0.94 -8.82 -3.14
CA LEU A 55 0.01 -9.52 -4.04
C LEU A 55 0.22 -11.04 -4.07
N THR A 56 1.28 -11.54 -3.43
CA THR A 56 1.51 -12.96 -3.18
C THR A 56 0.92 -13.41 -1.84
N ASP A 57 0.48 -12.48 -0.99
CA ASP A 57 -0.08 -12.79 0.33
C ASP A 57 -1.60 -13.02 0.24
N ASN A 58 -2.03 -14.22 0.61
CA ASN A 58 -3.43 -14.63 0.57
C ASN A 58 -4.34 -13.76 1.46
N GLU A 59 -3.82 -13.20 2.55
CA GLU A 59 -4.59 -12.36 3.46
C GLU A 59 -4.88 -11.00 2.84
N ILE A 60 -3.88 -10.39 2.19
CA ILE A 60 -4.05 -9.15 1.43
C ILE A 60 -5.01 -9.35 0.26
N ILE A 61 -4.86 -10.45 -0.49
CA ILE A 61 -5.80 -10.79 -1.57
C ILE A 61 -7.23 -10.93 -1.03
N SER A 62 -7.40 -11.59 0.13
CA SER A 62 -8.70 -11.75 0.76
C SER A 62 -9.32 -10.42 1.17
N GLU A 63 -8.54 -9.52 1.78
CA GLU A 63 -8.98 -8.17 2.13
C GLU A 63 -9.31 -7.33 0.89
N LEU A 64 -8.49 -7.39 -0.16
CA LEU A 64 -8.77 -6.72 -1.44
C LEU A 64 -10.09 -7.21 -2.06
N LYS A 65 -10.37 -8.52 -2.01
CA LYS A 65 -11.65 -9.10 -2.46
C LYS A 65 -12.80 -8.63 -1.59
N ARG A 66 -12.63 -8.67 -0.26
CA ARG A 66 -13.65 -8.29 0.74
C ARG A 66 -14.08 -6.83 0.60
N PHE A 67 -13.14 -5.94 0.31
CA PHE A 67 -13.39 -4.51 0.12
C PHE A 67 -13.61 -4.11 -1.35
N GLY A 68 -13.81 -5.09 -2.26
CA GLY A 68 -14.19 -4.83 -3.65
C GLY A 68 -13.12 -4.11 -4.48
N ARG A 69 -11.83 -4.27 -4.16
CA ARG A 69 -10.69 -3.65 -4.86
C ARG A 69 -10.33 -4.40 -6.16
N ASN A 70 -11.35 -4.63 -6.99
CA ASN A 70 -11.24 -5.41 -8.22
C ASN A 70 -10.29 -4.79 -9.26
N SER A 71 -10.10 -3.46 -9.25
CA SER A 71 -9.14 -2.78 -10.13
C SER A 71 -7.71 -3.28 -9.92
N ILE A 72 -7.33 -3.55 -8.69
CA ILE A 72 -6.02 -4.09 -8.32
C ILE A 72 -5.95 -5.58 -8.62
N LEU A 73 -6.97 -6.34 -8.24
CA LEU A 73 -7.04 -7.77 -8.51
C LEU A 73 -6.94 -8.08 -10.03
N LYS A 74 -7.50 -7.20 -10.88
CA LYS A 74 -7.37 -7.29 -12.34
C LYS A 74 -5.93 -7.17 -12.84
N ASN A 75 -5.06 -6.43 -12.15
CA ASN A 75 -3.64 -6.36 -12.51
C ASN A 75 -2.88 -7.63 -12.12
N ILE A 76 -3.35 -8.37 -11.10
CA ILE A 76 -2.75 -9.66 -10.71
C ILE A 76 -3.03 -10.72 -11.78
N CYS A 77 -4.27 -10.80 -12.29
CA CYS A 77 -4.69 -11.79 -13.29
C CYS A 77 -4.12 -11.57 -14.70
N LYS A 78 -3.38 -10.48 -14.96
CA LYS A 78 -2.79 -10.18 -16.28
C LYS A 78 -1.35 -10.71 -16.45
N LYS A 79 -0.81 -11.40 -15.46
CA LYS A 79 0.56 -11.93 -15.50
C LYS A 79 0.63 -13.32 -16.13
#